data_AF-A0A7I7QIA0-F1
#
_entry.id   AF-A0A7I7QIA0-F1
#
_cell.length_a   1.000
_cell.length_b   1.000
_cell.length_c   1.000
_cell.angle_alpha   90.00
_cell.angle_beta   90.00
_cell.angle_gamma   90.00
#
_symmetry.space_group_name_H-M   'P 1'
#
loop_
_entity.id
_entity.type
_entity.pdbx_description
1 polymer ?
#
loop_
_entity_poly.entity_id
_entity_poly.type
_entity_poly.pdbx_seq_one_letter_code
_entity_poly.pdbx_strand_id
1 'polypeptide(L)'
;MAIAASLVVSAGMIYAQGTKSSLPVEPPTASPTVTAAPPPKDSATGLGPHVATPAEVESLAALAATAPTGAQSFQFPLPAGVASEDRLQVKTIWAARVIGVLFPQVKTIYGYRQDALPWHPNGLAIDVMIPNHGSPEGIELGNQIAGYALANAKRWGINHVIWRQKIYPGPNSGAWTADLGNETANHYDHVHIATGGGGYPKGNEVYYIASMTPTPAE
;
A
#
# COMPACT_ATOMS: atom_id res chain seq x y z
N MET A 1 23.91 -12.92 -17.11
CA MET A 1 23.39 -12.94 -15.72
C MET A 1 23.45 -11.52 -15.17
N ALA A 2 22.53 -11.16 -14.27
CA ALA A 2 22.24 -9.81 -13.76
C ALA A 2 21.44 -8.90 -14.72
N ILE A 3 20.15 -8.75 -14.42
CA ILE A 3 19.33 -7.58 -14.78
C ILE A 3 18.84 -7.01 -13.45
N ALA A 4 19.18 -5.76 -13.16
CA ALA A 4 18.66 -5.04 -12.00
C ALA A 4 17.39 -4.29 -12.43
N ALA A 5 16.28 -4.52 -11.73
CA ALA A 5 15.03 -3.80 -11.95
C ALA A 5 14.68 -2.99 -10.68
N SER A 6 14.91 -1.68 -10.73
CA SER A 6 14.48 -0.75 -9.68
C SER A 6 13.06 -0.28 -9.96
N LEU A 7 12.13 -0.55 -9.04
CA LEU A 7 10.77 0.00 -9.09
C LEU A 7 10.68 1.20 -8.15
N VAL A 8 10.41 2.38 -8.71
CA VAL A 8 10.04 3.58 -7.95
C VAL A 8 8.54 3.77 -8.10
N VAL A 9 7.80 3.69 -6.99
CA VAL A 9 6.35 3.93 -6.97
C VAL A 9 6.09 5.38 -6.56
N SER A 10 5.74 6.21 -7.52
CA SER A 10 5.35 7.62 -7.29
C SER A 10 3.86 7.72 -6.98
N ALA A 11 3.50 8.07 -5.74
CA ALA A 11 2.12 8.30 -5.34
C ALA A 11 1.65 9.71 -5.75
N GLY A 12 0.79 9.80 -6.77
CA GLY A 12 0.17 11.05 -7.19
C GLY A 12 -1.24 11.22 -6.62
N MET A 13 -1.40 12.03 -5.57
CA MET A 13 -2.72 12.49 -5.12
C MET A 13 -3.18 13.70 -5.95
N ILE A 14 -4.22 13.53 -6.77
CA ILE A 14 -4.90 14.66 -7.43
C ILE A 14 -6.03 15.16 -6.51
N TYR A 15 -5.88 16.37 -5.99
CA TYR A 15 -6.96 17.09 -5.33
C TYR A 15 -7.56 18.11 -6.30
N ALA A 16 -8.76 17.83 -6.80
CA ALA A 16 -9.51 18.75 -7.64
C ALA A 16 -10.60 19.45 -6.80
N GLN A 17 -10.38 20.72 -6.46
CA GLN A 17 -11.45 21.62 -6.05
C GLN A 17 -11.42 22.87 -6.94
N GLY A 18 -12.52 23.09 -7.65
CA GLY A 18 -12.65 24.17 -8.59
C GLY A 18 -12.82 25.52 -7.90
N THR A 19 -12.28 26.58 -8.52
CA THR A 19 -12.51 27.96 -8.12
C THR A 19 -13.22 28.71 -9.25
N LYS A 20 -14.21 29.54 -8.90
CA LYS A 20 -14.63 30.70 -9.71
C LYS A 20 -15.57 31.63 -8.93
N SER A 21 -15.02 32.73 -8.45
CA SER A 21 -15.58 34.10 -8.56
C SER A 21 -14.47 35.11 -8.20
N SER A 22 -14.62 36.36 -8.61
CA SER A 22 -13.51 37.13 -9.19
C SER A 22 -13.30 38.56 -8.62
N LEU A 23 -12.02 38.94 -8.44
CA LEU A 23 -11.44 40.31 -8.62
C LEU A 23 -11.90 41.45 -7.66
N PRO A 24 -11.24 42.63 -7.63
CA PRO A 24 -9.82 43.00 -7.91
C PRO A 24 -9.18 43.97 -6.87
N VAL A 25 -7.84 44.11 -6.84
CA VAL A 25 -7.10 45.34 -6.43
C VAL A 25 -5.75 45.42 -7.21
N GLU A 26 -5.31 46.63 -7.57
CA GLU A 26 -4.09 46.97 -8.35
C GLU A 26 -3.31 48.14 -7.66
N PRO A 27 -2.15 48.64 -8.16
CA PRO A 27 -0.77 48.33 -7.78
C PRO A 27 -0.11 49.49 -6.96
N PRO A 28 1.19 49.93 -7.04
CA PRO A 28 2.24 49.95 -8.09
C PRO A 28 3.54 49.18 -7.65
N THR A 29 4.80 49.31 -8.16
CA THR A 29 5.48 50.26 -9.07
C THR A 29 6.78 49.67 -9.69
N ALA A 30 7.26 50.30 -10.77
CA ALA A 30 8.68 50.50 -11.18
C ALA A 30 9.58 49.36 -11.71
N SER A 31 10.00 49.52 -12.97
CA SER A 31 11.18 48.90 -13.61
C SER A 31 12.44 49.80 -13.44
N PRO A 32 13.65 49.36 -13.89
CA PRO A 32 14.04 49.71 -15.27
C PRO A 32 14.84 48.63 -16.05
N THR A 33 15.00 48.93 -17.34
CA THR A 33 15.51 48.13 -18.48
C THR A 33 17.04 48.01 -18.57
N VAL A 34 17.57 46.89 -19.08
CA VAL A 34 18.74 46.87 -20.01
C VAL A 34 18.56 45.74 -21.06
N THR A 35 19.00 45.98 -22.29
CA THR A 35 18.88 45.10 -23.49
C THR A 35 20.24 44.52 -23.91
N ALA A 36 20.35 43.22 -24.28
CA ALA A 36 21.29 42.73 -25.32
C ALA A 36 21.18 41.21 -25.66
N ALA A 37 21.60 40.91 -26.89
CA ALA A 37 21.53 39.70 -27.75
C ALA A 37 22.28 38.39 -27.33
N PRO A 38 22.06 37.23 -28.03
CA PRO A 38 22.61 35.87 -27.76
C PRO A 38 23.99 35.66 -28.46
N PRO A 39 24.67 34.47 -28.54
CA PRO A 39 24.26 33.04 -28.42
C PRO A 39 25.22 32.20 -27.49
N PRO A 40 25.36 30.84 -27.48
CA PRO A 40 24.85 29.78 -28.39
C PRO A 40 24.10 28.58 -27.75
N LYS A 41 24.71 27.39 -27.64
CA LYS A 41 24.06 26.07 -27.43
C LYS A 41 24.74 25.21 -26.36
N ASP A 42 23.99 24.18 -25.95
CA ASP A 42 24.37 22.99 -25.18
C ASP A 42 24.65 23.19 -23.68
N SER A 43 23.63 22.88 -22.87
CA SER A 43 23.82 22.31 -21.52
C SER A 43 22.57 21.53 -21.11
N ALA A 44 22.75 20.22 -20.92
CA ALA A 44 21.75 19.35 -20.32
C ALA A 44 21.71 19.58 -18.80
N THR A 45 20.84 20.49 -18.35
CA THR A 45 20.52 20.68 -16.92
C THR A 45 19.09 21.21 -16.79
N GLY A 46 18.20 20.39 -16.24
CA GLY A 46 16.77 20.70 -16.11
C GLY A 46 16.10 19.91 -14.99
N LEU A 47 16.67 19.89 -13.78
CA LEU A 47 16.05 19.30 -12.57
C LEU A 47 14.95 20.20 -11.97
N GLY A 48 14.16 20.83 -12.84
CA GLY A 48 12.94 21.58 -12.48
C GLY A 48 11.69 20.86 -12.98
N PRO A 49 10.49 21.32 -12.62
CA PRO A 49 9.25 20.82 -13.20
C PRO A 49 9.25 21.07 -14.71
N HIS A 50 9.35 20.01 -15.51
CA HIS A 50 9.23 20.11 -16.97
C HIS A 50 7.75 20.11 -17.35
N VAL A 51 7.35 21.04 -18.21
CA VAL A 51 6.05 21.00 -18.86
C VAL A 51 6.23 20.20 -20.14
N ALA A 52 5.50 19.09 -20.28
CA ALA A 52 5.60 18.21 -21.44
C ALA A 52 5.31 18.98 -22.74
N THR A 53 6.18 18.80 -23.73
CA THR A 53 6.00 19.35 -25.07
C THR A 53 4.89 18.61 -25.83
N PRO A 54 4.28 19.21 -26.86
CA PRO A 54 3.27 18.54 -27.68
C PRO A 54 3.74 17.20 -28.27
N ALA A 55 5.03 17.09 -28.64
CA ALA A 55 5.61 15.87 -29.17
C ALA A 55 5.75 14.75 -28.11
N GLU A 56 6.04 15.11 -26.85
CA GLU A 56 6.04 14.15 -25.74
C GLU A 56 4.62 13.67 -25.42
N VAL A 57 3.63 14.58 -25.46
CA VAL A 57 2.20 14.23 -25.31
C VAL A 57 1.74 13.30 -26.44
N GLU A 58 2.13 13.55 -27.67
CA GLU A 58 1.80 12.70 -28.83
C GLU A 58 2.48 11.32 -28.74
N SER A 59 3.75 11.26 -28.30
CA SER A 59 4.46 10.01 -28.03
C SER A 59 3.81 9.19 -26.89
N LEU A 60 3.40 9.85 -25.81
CA LEU A 60 2.63 9.23 -24.71
C LEU A 60 1.26 8.74 -25.19
N ALA A 61 0.57 9.48 -26.04
CA ALA A 61 -0.70 9.07 -26.63
C ALA A 61 -0.54 7.86 -27.58
N ALA A 62 0.52 7.83 -28.39
CA ALA A 62 0.85 6.69 -29.25
C ALA A 62 1.17 5.42 -28.43
N LEU A 63 1.97 5.56 -27.36
CA LEU A 63 2.24 4.47 -26.42
C LEU A 63 0.95 3.98 -25.76
N ALA A 64 0.08 4.88 -25.29
CA ALA A 64 -1.21 4.54 -24.69
C ALA A 64 -2.18 3.86 -25.67
N ALA A 65 -2.17 4.24 -26.95
CA ALA A 65 -2.97 3.59 -28.00
C ALA A 65 -2.50 2.16 -28.31
N THR A 66 -1.23 1.85 -28.08
CA THR A 66 -0.66 0.49 -28.20
C THR A 66 -0.63 -0.30 -26.88
N ALA A 67 -0.99 0.33 -25.76
CA ALA A 67 -1.02 -0.34 -24.46
C ALA A 67 -2.07 -1.46 -24.47
N PRO A 68 -1.77 -2.65 -23.90
CA PRO A 68 -2.74 -3.75 -23.85
C PRO A 68 -3.98 -3.33 -23.06
N THR A 69 -5.09 -3.11 -23.77
CA THR A 69 -6.40 -2.70 -23.21
C THR A 69 -7.09 -3.81 -22.43
N GLY A 70 -6.64 -5.07 -22.61
CA GLY A 70 -6.91 -6.13 -21.65
C GLY A 70 -5.96 -6.01 -20.47
N ALA A 71 -6.48 -5.71 -19.28
CA ALA A 71 -5.77 -5.90 -18.03
C ALA A 71 -5.25 -7.35 -17.99
N GLN A 72 -3.94 -7.54 -18.23
CA GLN A 72 -3.33 -8.85 -18.20
C GLN A 72 -3.60 -9.44 -16.81
N SER A 73 -4.37 -10.52 -16.77
CA SER A 73 -4.74 -11.15 -15.51
C SER A 73 -3.49 -11.81 -14.93
N PHE A 74 -2.72 -11.06 -14.15
CA PHE A 74 -1.57 -11.52 -13.37
C PHE A 74 -2.06 -12.44 -12.24
N GLN A 75 -2.49 -13.63 -12.66
CA GLN A 75 -2.82 -14.75 -11.80
C GLN A 75 -1.53 -15.42 -11.34
N PHE A 76 -0.82 -14.75 -10.43
CA PHE A 76 0.21 -15.39 -9.63
C PHE A 76 -0.47 -16.16 -8.49
N PRO A 77 -0.53 -17.50 -8.52
CA PRO A 77 -1.18 -18.28 -7.48
C PRO A 77 -0.37 -18.22 -6.18
N LEU A 78 -1.07 -18.09 -5.06
CA LEU A 78 -0.46 -17.99 -3.74
C LEU A 78 -0.48 -19.37 -3.05
N PRO A 79 0.69 -20.00 -2.81
CA PRO A 79 0.77 -21.22 -2.01
C PRO A 79 0.38 -20.95 -0.55
N ALA A 80 0.17 -22.01 0.22
CA ALA A 80 0.10 -21.89 1.68
C ALA A 80 1.42 -21.30 2.23
N GLY A 81 1.30 -20.41 3.22
CA GLY A 81 2.43 -19.67 3.78
C GLY A 81 2.95 -20.23 5.10
N VAL A 82 3.65 -19.39 5.87
CA VAL A 82 4.11 -19.69 7.25
C VAL A 82 3.00 -19.59 8.30
N ALA A 83 1.82 -19.08 7.94
CA ALA A 83 0.67 -19.00 8.81
C ALA A 83 -0.02 -20.36 8.92
N SER A 84 -0.47 -20.73 10.12
CA SER A 84 -1.51 -21.77 10.23
C SER A 84 -2.82 -21.22 9.66
N GLU A 85 -3.37 -21.89 8.66
CA GLU A 85 -4.67 -21.56 8.07
C GLU A 85 -5.84 -22.21 8.83
N ASP A 86 -5.55 -23.00 9.88
CA ASP A 86 -6.58 -23.61 10.71
C ASP A 86 -7.53 -22.56 11.30
N ARG A 87 -8.82 -22.79 11.08
CA ARG A 87 -9.93 -21.90 11.47
C ARG A 87 -9.78 -20.43 11.01
N LEU A 88 -8.93 -20.10 10.05
CA LEU A 88 -8.93 -18.76 9.44
C LEU A 88 -10.05 -18.64 8.39
N GLN A 89 -10.56 -17.42 8.21
CA GLN A 89 -11.50 -17.09 7.14
C GLN A 89 -10.78 -16.68 5.85
N VAL A 90 -11.47 -16.78 4.72
CA VAL A 90 -10.84 -16.70 3.39
C VAL A 90 -10.09 -15.39 3.12
N LYS A 91 -10.60 -14.22 3.54
CA LYS A 91 -9.87 -12.94 3.38
C LYS A 91 -8.64 -12.87 4.31
N THR A 92 -8.72 -13.47 5.50
CA THR A 92 -7.60 -13.56 6.45
C THR A 92 -6.49 -14.47 5.91
N ILE A 93 -6.84 -15.62 5.34
CA ILE A 93 -5.90 -16.53 4.65
C ILE A 93 -5.26 -15.80 3.46
N TRP A 94 -6.06 -15.08 2.67
CA TRP A 94 -5.55 -14.34 1.52
C TRP A 94 -4.51 -13.29 1.93
N ALA A 95 -4.79 -12.49 2.97
CA ALA A 95 -3.82 -11.54 3.53
C ALA A 95 -2.53 -12.25 4.01
N ALA A 96 -2.66 -13.33 4.78
CA ALA A 96 -1.53 -14.11 5.29
C ALA A 96 -0.64 -14.66 4.17
N ARG A 97 -1.24 -15.22 3.11
CA ARG A 97 -0.53 -15.76 1.95
C ARG A 97 0.18 -14.68 1.12
N VAL A 98 -0.47 -13.53 0.87
CA VAL A 98 0.20 -12.41 0.18
C VAL A 98 1.40 -11.93 0.98
N ILE A 99 1.25 -11.76 2.29
CA ILE A 99 2.32 -11.29 3.16
C ILE A 99 3.48 -12.29 3.19
N GLY A 100 3.20 -13.59 3.31
CA GLY A 100 4.23 -14.64 3.27
C GLY A 100 5.01 -14.72 1.96
N VAL A 101 4.42 -14.33 0.83
CA VAL A 101 5.11 -14.25 -0.48
C VAL A 101 5.91 -12.95 -0.64
N LEU A 102 5.36 -11.80 -0.25
CA LEU A 102 5.99 -10.49 -0.47
C LEU A 102 7.05 -10.14 0.57
N PHE A 103 6.92 -10.65 1.79
CA PHE A 103 7.80 -10.35 2.92
C PHE A 103 8.45 -11.64 3.44
N PRO A 104 9.31 -12.32 2.66
CA PRO A 104 9.90 -13.62 3.02
C PRO A 104 10.81 -13.56 4.25
N GLN A 105 11.11 -12.38 4.79
CA GLN A 105 11.76 -12.18 6.09
C GLN A 105 10.86 -12.61 7.26
N VAL A 106 9.53 -12.50 7.11
CA VAL A 106 8.54 -12.96 8.09
C VAL A 106 8.57 -14.49 8.14
N LYS A 107 8.92 -15.05 9.30
CA LYS A 107 8.98 -16.51 9.52
C LYS A 107 7.82 -17.07 10.34
N THR A 108 7.06 -16.20 11.01
CA THR A 108 5.95 -16.58 11.88
C THR A 108 4.79 -15.63 11.64
N ILE A 109 3.61 -16.19 11.39
CA ILE A 109 2.34 -15.46 11.40
C ILE A 109 1.40 -16.26 12.30
N TYR A 110 0.95 -15.68 13.40
CA TYR A 110 -0.07 -16.29 14.26
C TYR A 110 -1.46 -15.96 13.72
N GLY A 111 -2.43 -16.84 13.96
CA GLY A 111 -3.78 -16.75 13.42
C GLY A 111 -4.83 -17.04 14.49
N TYR A 112 -5.66 -18.07 14.28
CA TYR A 112 -6.68 -18.49 15.23
C TYR A 112 -6.09 -18.84 16.61
N ARG A 113 -6.72 -18.30 17.66
CA ARG A 113 -6.56 -18.65 19.08
C ARG A 113 -7.76 -18.15 19.88
N GLN A 114 -7.85 -18.56 21.15
CA GLN A 114 -8.86 -18.02 22.09
C GLN A 114 -8.32 -16.74 22.74
N ASP A 115 -9.00 -15.62 22.46
CA ASP A 115 -8.72 -14.28 22.99
C ASP A 115 -10.02 -13.66 23.53
N ALA A 116 -9.91 -12.61 24.35
CA ALA A 116 -11.06 -11.87 24.87
C ALA A 116 -11.86 -11.09 23.79
N LEU A 117 -11.25 -10.82 22.64
CA LEU A 117 -11.86 -10.13 21.50
C LEU A 117 -12.16 -11.14 20.38
N PRO A 118 -13.34 -11.11 19.73
CA PRO A 118 -13.77 -12.09 18.71
C PRO A 118 -12.94 -12.18 17.41
N TRP A 119 -11.84 -11.43 17.26
CA TRP A 119 -11.07 -11.34 16.03
C TRP A 119 -10.25 -12.62 15.75
N HIS A 120 -9.34 -13.02 16.66
CA HIS A 120 -8.64 -14.31 16.54
C HIS A 120 -9.57 -15.54 16.71
N PRO A 121 -10.53 -15.58 17.67
CA PRO A 121 -11.42 -16.73 17.87
C PRO A 121 -12.28 -17.11 16.65
N ASN A 122 -12.64 -16.12 15.82
CA ASN A 122 -13.46 -16.31 14.62
C ASN A 122 -12.63 -16.35 13.30
N GLY A 123 -11.29 -16.42 13.39
CA GLY A 123 -10.43 -16.51 12.20
C GLY A 123 -10.34 -15.23 11.38
N LEU A 124 -10.64 -14.08 11.98
CA LEU A 124 -10.70 -12.78 11.32
C LEU A 124 -9.37 -12.02 11.35
N ALA A 125 -8.41 -12.45 12.18
CA ALA A 125 -7.14 -11.74 12.36
C ALA A 125 -5.90 -12.63 12.27
N ILE A 126 -4.78 -11.98 11.93
CA ILE A 126 -3.42 -12.52 11.97
C ILE A 126 -2.48 -11.52 12.64
N ASP A 127 -1.46 -12.06 13.32
CA ASP A 127 -0.35 -11.30 13.87
C ASP A 127 0.92 -11.64 13.09
N VAL A 128 1.43 -10.67 12.33
CA VAL A 128 2.60 -10.83 11.48
C VAL A 128 3.83 -10.47 12.29
N MET A 129 4.57 -11.48 12.75
CA MET A 129 5.71 -11.27 13.65
C MET A 129 6.88 -10.60 12.91
N ILE A 130 7.39 -9.52 13.48
CA ILE A 130 8.45 -8.72 12.88
C ILE A 130 9.82 -9.16 13.46
N PRO A 131 10.75 -9.71 12.65
CA PRO A 131 12.09 -10.02 13.13
C PRO A 131 12.83 -8.74 13.52
N ASN A 132 13.53 -8.77 14.66
CA ASN A 132 14.29 -7.63 15.19
C ASN A 132 13.46 -6.34 15.30
N HIS A 133 12.20 -6.42 15.77
CA HIS A 133 11.20 -5.34 15.78
C HIS A 133 11.59 -4.03 16.51
N GLY A 134 12.63 -4.07 17.36
CA GLY A 134 13.22 -2.89 17.98
C GLY A 134 14.26 -2.16 17.12
N SER A 135 14.77 -2.79 16.04
CA SER A 135 15.78 -2.19 15.15
C SER A 135 15.13 -1.27 14.09
N PRO A 136 15.89 -0.33 13.49
CA PRO A 136 15.40 0.48 12.38
C PRO A 136 14.84 -0.36 11.21
N GLU A 137 15.50 -1.47 10.89
CA GLU A 137 15.11 -2.39 9.81
C GLU A 137 13.83 -3.15 10.15
N GLY A 138 13.66 -3.59 11.40
CA GLY A 138 12.42 -4.21 11.87
C GLY A 138 11.26 -3.22 11.88
N ILE A 139 11.48 -2.00 12.36
CA ILE A 139 10.48 -0.92 12.33
C ILE A 139 10.05 -0.65 10.88
N GLU A 140 10.99 -0.53 9.96
CA GLU A 140 10.71 -0.27 8.55
C GLU A 140 9.98 -1.45 7.87
N LEU A 141 10.37 -2.70 8.16
CA LEU A 141 9.64 -3.89 7.68
C LEU A 141 8.18 -3.89 8.17
N GLY A 142 7.94 -3.58 9.45
CA GLY A 142 6.59 -3.46 10.00
C GLY A 142 5.79 -2.32 9.38
N ASN A 143 6.43 -1.17 9.11
CA ASN A 143 5.82 -0.05 8.38
C ASN A 143 5.38 -0.46 6.97
N GLN A 144 6.23 -1.19 6.24
CA GLN A 144 5.93 -1.67 4.89
C GLN A 144 4.78 -2.68 4.89
N ILE A 145 4.75 -3.62 5.83
CA ILE A 145 3.66 -4.61 5.96
C ILE A 145 2.33 -3.92 6.32
N ALA A 146 2.34 -3.03 7.31
CA ALA A 146 1.14 -2.28 7.71
C ALA A 146 0.64 -1.37 6.57
N GLY A 147 1.54 -0.65 5.90
CA GLY A 147 1.22 0.19 4.74
C GLY A 147 0.67 -0.60 3.56
N TYR A 148 1.25 -1.77 3.25
CA TYR A 148 0.77 -2.65 2.18
C TYR A 148 -0.62 -3.22 2.47
N ALA A 149 -0.88 -3.60 3.72
CA ALA A 149 -2.19 -4.04 4.17
C ALA A 149 -3.22 -2.90 4.00
N LEU A 150 -2.92 -1.70 4.51
CA LEU A 150 -3.79 -0.53 4.38
C LEU A 150 -4.06 -0.11 2.93
N ALA A 151 -3.05 -0.19 2.04
CA ALA A 151 -3.22 0.04 0.61
C ALA A 151 -4.14 -0.99 -0.07
N ASN A 152 -4.25 -2.19 0.48
CA ASN A 152 -5.15 -3.25 0.02
C ASN A 152 -6.43 -3.38 0.86
N ALA A 153 -6.71 -2.44 1.77
CA ALA A 153 -7.80 -2.56 2.75
C ALA A 153 -9.16 -2.92 2.13
N LYS A 154 -9.53 -2.28 1.00
CA LYS A 154 -10.77 -2.63 0.28
C LYS A 154 -10.73 -4.06 -0.31
N ARG A 155 -9.60 -4.49 -0.87
CA ARG A 155 -9.46 -5.80 -1.55
C ARG A 155 -9.57 -6.95 -0.56
N TRP A 156 -8.97 -6.82 0.61
CA TRP A 156 -8.99 -7.83 1.67
C TRP A 156 -10.11 -7.61 2.69
N GLY A 157 -10.96 -6.60 2.52
CA GLY A 157 -11.99 -6.21 3.49
C GLY A 157 -11.41 -6.00 4.89
N ILE A 158 -10.29 -5.27 5.01
CA ILE A 158 -9.67 -4.98 6.31
C ILE A 158 -10.67 -4.22 7.19
N ASN A 159 -10.82 -4.69 8.42
CA ASN A 159 -11.53 -4.01 9.49
C ASN A 159 -10.60 -3.00 10.20
N HIS A 160 -9.36 -3.41 10.49
CA HIS A 160 -8.31 -2.51 10.96
C HIS A 160 -6.91 -3.16 10.86
N VAL A 161 -5.87 -2.34 10.95
CA VAL A 161 -4.47 -2.75 11.19
C VAL A 161 -4.00 -2.10 12.49
N ILE A 162 -3.19 -2.79 13.30
CA ILE A 162 -2.50 -2.19 14.46
C ILE A 162 -1.00 -2.39 14.31
N TRP A 163 -0.24 -1.30 14.47
CA TRP A 163 1.22 -1.32 14.51
C TRP A 163 1.71 -0.23 15.47
N ARG A 164 2.55 -0.62 16.44
CA ARG A 164 3.20 0.24 17.45
C ARG A 164 2.24 1.25 18.10
N GLN A 165 1.28 0.74 18.88
CA GLN A 165 0.21 1.50 19.55
C GLN A 165 -0.70 2.33 18.63
N LYS A 166 -0.62 2.20 17.31
CA LYS A 166 -1.51 2.93 16.41
C LYS A 166 -2.43 1.99 15.66
N ILE A 167 -3.74 2.15 15.91
CA ILE A 167 -4.81 1.45 15.20
C ILE A 167 -5.25 2.27 13.99
N TYR A 168 -5.45 1.60 12.87
CA TYR A 168 -5.83 2.15 11.57
C TYR A 168 -7.07 1.41 11.05
N PRO A 169 -8.28 1.95 11.21
CA PRO A 169 -9.51 1.39 10.60
C PRO A 169 -9.51 1.45 9.05
N GLY A 170 -8.57 2.16 8.44
CA GLY A 170 -8.39 2.26 7.00
C GLY A 170 -7.20 3.17 6.66
N PRO A 171 -6.81 3.30 5.37
CA PRO A 171 -5.60 4.01 4.97
C PRO A 171 -5.57 5.51 5.33
N ASN A 172 -6.74 6.13 5.52
CA ASN A 172 -6.89 7.56 5.79
C ASN A 172 -7.36 7.87 7.23
N SER A 173 -7.26 6.91 8.14
CA SER A 173 -7.70 7.06 9.53
C SER A 173 -6.74 6.38 10.51
N GLY A 174 -6.67 6.88 11.73
CA GLY A 174 -5.98 6.16 12.80
C GLY A 174 -5.97 6.91 14.12
N ALA A 175 -5.77 6.17 15.21
CA ALA A 175 -5.73 6.68 16.57
C ALA A 175 -4.66 5.95 17.38
N TRP A 176 -4.14 6.62 18.42
CA TRP A 176 -3.29 5.96 19.42
C TRP A 176 -4.16 5.10 20.35
N THR A 177 -3.68 3.90 20.68
CA THR A 177 -4.26 3.02 21.69
C THR A 177 -3.71 3.38 23.07
N ALA A 178 -4.33 2.85 24.13
CA ALA A 178 -3.74 2.90 25.46
C ALA A 178 -2.41 2.12 25.51
N ASP A 179 -1.57 2.46 26.50
CA ASP A 179 -0.40 1.66 26.87
C ASP A 179 -0.83 0.51 27.78
N LEU A 180 -0.56 -0.72 27.34
CA LEU A 180 -0.87 -1.97 28.03
C LEU A 180 0.37 -2.60 28.71
N GLY A 181 1.46 -1.86 28.83
CA GLY A 181 2.61 -2.16 29.68
C GLY A 181 3.60 -3.21 29.16
N ASN A 182 3.44 -3.70 27.93
CA ASN A 182 4.40 -4.61 27.29
C ASN A 182 4.34 -4.50 25.76
N GLU A 183 5.44 -4.86 25.09
CA GLU A 183 5.61 -4.71 23.64
C GLU A 183 4.54 -5.45 22.84
N THR A 184 4.20 -6.69 23.21
CA THR A 184 3.22 -7.51 22.50
C THR A 184 1.82 -6.91 22.57
N ALA A 185 1.31 -6.57 23.77
CA ALA A 185 0.00 -5.93 23.90
C ALA A 185 -0.05 -4.53 23.25
N ASN A 186 1.09 -3.85 23.17
CA ASN A 186 1.26 -2.58 22.48
C ASN A 186 1.51 -2.72 20.96
N HIS A 187 1.55 -3.94 20.42
CA HIS A 187 1.79 -4.23 19.00
C HIS A 187 3.14 -3.70 18.48
N TYR A 188 4.19 -3.78 19.29
CA TYR A 188 5.55 -3.35 18.92
C TYR A 188 6.37 -4.45 18.23
N ASP A 189 6.02 -5.73 18.46
CA ASP A 189 6.69 -6.94 17.94
C ASP A 189 5.98 -7.60 16.75
N HIS A 190 4.74 -7.21 16.47
CA HIS A 190 3.94 -7.72 15.35
C HIS A 190 3.01 -6.66 14.74
N VAL A 191 2.72 -6.80 13.45
CA VAL A 191 1.63 -6.08 12.80
C VAL A 191 0.37 -6.94 12.90
N HIS A 192 -0.65 -6.46 13.62
CA HIS A 192 -1.96 -7.10 13.68
C HIS A 192 -2.82 -6.66 12.50
N ILE A 193 -3.45 -7.61 11.80
CA ILE A 193 -4.32 -7.34 10.66
C ILE A 193 -5.65 -8.06 10.88
N ALA A 194 -6.72 -7.27 11.01
CA ALA A 194 -8.09 -7.71 11.13
C ALA A 194 -8.86 -7.56 9.81
N THR A 195 -9.62 -8.57 9.40
CA THR A 195 -10.48 -8.56 8.21
C THR A 195 -11.96 -8.73 8.56
N GLY A 196 -12.85 -8.46 7.61
CA GLY A 196 -14.27 -8.82 7.65
C GLY A 196 -14.54 -10.30 7.32
N GLY A 197 -13.51 -11.13 7.13
CA GLY A 197 -13.64 -12.57 7.00
C GLY A 197 -14.01 -13.08 5.60
N GLY A 198 -15.29 -13.06 5.26
CA GLY A 198 -15.82 -13.66 4.01
C GLY A 198 -16.16 -15.15 4.10
N GLY A 199 -16.16 -15.74 5.31
CA GLY A 199 -16.51 -17.14 5.57
C GLY A 199 -15.30 -18.07 5.70
N TYR A 200 -15.54 -19.28 6.22
CA TYR A 200 -14.54 -20.34 6.28
C TYR A 200 -14.34 -21.01 4.91
N PRO A 201 -13.11 -21.46 4.57
CA PRO A 201 -12.83 -22.18 3.34
C PRO A 201 -13.70 -23.43 3.17
N LYS A 202 -14.09 -23.69 1.92
CA LYS A 202 -14.82 -24.90 1.49
C LYS A 202 -13.93 -25.90 0.76
N GLY A 203 -12.66 -25.55 0.52
CA GLY A 203 -11.67 -26.39 -0.15
C GLY A 203 -11.64 -26.22 -1.67
N ASN A 204 -12.40 -25.25 -2.23
CA ASN A 204 -12.38 -24.89 -3.65
C ASN A 204 -11.78 -23.49 -3.90
N GLU A 205 -11.26 -22.85 -2.86
CA GLU A 205 -10.64 -21.53 -2.94
C GLU A 205 -9.26 -21.57 -3.61
N VAL A 206 -9.09 -20.79 -4.66
CA VAL A 206 -7.77 -20.49 -5.28
C VAL A 206 -7.43 -19.04 -5.02
N TYR A 207 -6.31 -18.81 -4.34
CA TYR A 207 -5.81 -17.48 -3.98
C TYR A 207 -4.77 -17.03 -5.01
N TYR A 208 -4.85 -15.78 -5.45
CA TYR A 208 -3.89 -15.11 -6.31
C TYR A 208 -3.44 -13.78 -5.70
N ILE A 209 -2.31 -13.23 -6.16
CA ILE A 209 -1.78 -11.96 -5.63
C ILE A 209 -2.79 -10.81 -5.67
N ALA A 210 -3.67 -10.77 -6.68
CA ALA A 210 -4.64 -9.69 -6.90
C ALA A 210 -6.11 -10.11 -6.84
N SER A 211 -6.42 -11.42 -6.79
CA SER A 211 -7.80 -11.94 -6.73
C SER A 211 -7.88 -13.25 -5.96
N MET A 212 -9.08 -13.75 -5.68
CA MET A 212 -9.30 -15.15 -5.32
C MET A 212 -10.54 -15.67 -6.04
N THR A 213 -10.68 -16.99 -6.14
CA THR A 213 -11.83 -17.65 -6.79
C THR A 213 -12.34 -18.76 -5.86
N PRO A 214 -13.65 -18.78 -5.50
CA PRO A 214 -14.65 -17.76 -5.81
C PRO A 214 -14.32 -16.40 -5.17
N THR A 215 -14.86 -15.31 -5.71
CA THR A 215 -14.79 -14.00 -5.05
C THR A 215 -15.48 -14.12 -3.68
N PRO A 216 -14.86 -13.64 -2.58
CA PRO A 216 -15.48 -13.73 -1.26
C PRO A 216 -16.65 -12.77 -1.18
N ALA A 217 -17.63 -13.06 -0.31
CA ALA A 217 -18.67 -12.09 0.02
C ALA A 217 -18.04 -10.79 0.55
N GLU A 218 -18.62 -9.62 0.22
CA GLU A 218 -18.15 -8.31 0.71
C GLU A 218 -18.22 -8.21 2.24
#